data_AF-A0A8A7KGS5-F1
#
_entry.id   AF-A0A8A7KGS5-F1
#
_cell.length_a   1.000
_cell.length_b   1.000
_cell.length_c   1.000
_cell.angle_alpha   90.00
_cell.angle_beta   90.00
_cell.angle_gamma   90.00
#
_symmetry.space_group_name_H-M   'P 1'
#
loop_
_entity.id
_entity.type
_entity.pdbx_description
1 polymer ?
#
loop_
_entity_poly.entity_id
_entity_poly.type
_entity_poly.pdbx_seq_one_letter_code
_entity_poly.pdbx_strand_id
1 'polypeptide(L)'
;MKEIFPDPIQKLPEADIPLDGIKAYLSQGKDHQILFMKFEKDVELPEHSHQSQWGIVLEGKIELVIDGERNIFEKGDRYFIPAGVKHHGKIFAGYTDITYFHQKDRYKVKSRC
;
A
#
# COMPACT_ATOMS: atom_id res chain seq x y z
N MET A 1 -11.99 -1.46 18.78
CA MET A 1 -11.74 -0.41 17.76
C MET A 1 -12.65 -0.70 16.59
N LYS A 2 -13.23 0.33 15.96
CA LYS A 2 -14.06 0.14 14.76
C LYS A 2 -13.14 -0.26 13.61
N GLU A 3 -13.46 -1.32 12.89
CA GLU A 3 -12.71 -1.71 11.69
C GLU A 3 -12.68 -0.53 10.70
N ILE A 4 -11.49 -0.18 10.20
CA ILE A 4 -11.28 0.95 9.26
C ILE A 4 -11.93 0.63 7.91
N PHE A 5 -11.81 -0.62 7.47
CA PHE A 5 -12.39 -1.07 6.22
C PHE A 5 -13.76 -1.71 6.46
N PRO A 6 -14.82 -1.32 5.73
CA PRO A 6 -16.14 -1.92 5.84
C PRO A 6 -16.18 -3.34 5.26
N ASP A 7 -17.22 -4.07 5.61
CA ASP A 7 -17.50 -5.46 5.21
C ASP A 7 -17.24 -5.80 3.72
N PRO A 8 -17.66 -4.98 2.75
CA PRO A 8 -17.40 -5.27 1.33
C PRO A 8 -15.92 -5.33 0.97
N ILE A 9 -15.09 -4.49 1.59
CA ILE A 9 -13.63 -4.48 1.36
C ILE A 9 -12.99 -5.70 2.03
N GLN A 10 -13.44 -6.04 3.25
CA GLN A 10 -12.91 -7.20 3.96
C GLN A 10 -13.21 -8.54 3.27
N LYS A 11 -14.20 -8.58 2.38
CA LYS A 11 -14.57 -9.76 1.58
C LYS A 11 -13.76 -9.89 0.28
N LEU A 12 -12.94 -8.90 -0.07
CA LEU A 12 -12.02 -9.01 -1.19
C LEU A 12 -10.92 -10.04 -0.89
N PRO A 13 -10.30 -10.64 -1.93
CA PRO A 13 -9.12 -11.47 -1.74
C PRO A 13 -7.98 -10.71 -1.07
N GLU A 14 -7.17 -11.37 -0.26
CA GLU A 14 -5.97 -10.75 0.31
C GLU A 14 -4.80 -10.77 -0.68
N ALA A 15 -4.02 -9.69 -0.72
CA ALA A 15 -2.78 -9.62 -1.48
C ALA A 15 -1.67 -10.43 -0.80
N ASP A 16 -0.91 -11.19 -1.59
CA ASP A 16 0.29 -11.91 -1.16
C ASP A 16 1.48 -10.96 -1.17
N ILE A 17 1.69 -10.31 -0.02
CA ILE A 17 2.77 -9.35 0.20
C ILE A 17 3.73 -9.99 1.22
N PRO A 18 5.01 -10.18 0.87
CA PRO A 18 5.99 -10.86 1.71
C PRO A 18 6.53 -9.93 2.81
N LEU A 19 5.63 -9.30 3.56
CA LEU A 19 5.93 -8.41 4.68
C LEU A 19 5.15 -8.89 5.91
N ASP A 20 5.80 -8.89 7.07
CA ASP A 20 5.15 -9.25 8.33
C ASP A 20 4.28 -8.08 8.83
N GLY A 21 3.16 -8.39 9.49
CA GLY A 21 2.27 -7.40 10.07
C GLY A 21 1.44 -6.59 9.07
N ILE A 22 1.36 -7.00 7.79
CA ILE A 22 0.48 -6.38 6.80
C ILE A 22 -0.79 -7.21 6.58
N LYS A 23 -1.93 -6.53 6.56
CA LYS A 23 -3.17 -7.04 5.98
C LYS A 23 -3.57 -6.15 4.81
N ALA A 24 -3.68 -6.73 3.62
CA ALA A 24 -3.97 -5.99 2.40
C ALA A 24 -5.08 -6.69 1.62
N TYR A 25 -6.19 -5.99 1.39
CA TYR A 25 -7.29 -6.48 0.56
C TYR A 25 -7.12 -5.98 -0.87
N LEU A 26 -7.26 -6.86 -1.85
CA LEU A 26 -6.96 -6.61 -3.26
C LEU A 26 -8.24 -6.57 -4.09
N SER A 27 -8.50 -5.43 -4.73
CA SER A 27 -9.48 -5.30 -5.80
C SER A 27 -8.78 -5.31 -7.16
N GLN A 28 -9.14 -6.26 -8.02
CA GLN A 28 -8.52 -6.45 -9.32
C GLN A 28 -9.27 -5.68 -10.42
N GLY A 29 -8.59 -4.77 -11.09
CA GLY A 29 -9.05 -4.13 -12.33
C GLY A 29 -8.47 -4.81 -13.59
N LYS A 30 -8.83 -4.31 -14.78
CA LYS A 30 -8.33 -4.82 -16.07
C LYS A 30 -6.83 -4.55 -16.25
N ASP A 31 -6.38 -3.38 -15.86
CA ASP A 31 -5.04 -2.82 -16.04
C ASP A 31 -4.39 -2.35 -14.74
N HIS A 32 -5.10 -2.42 -13.62
CA HIS A 32 -4.69 -1.87 -12.33
C HIS A 32 -5.10 -2.77 -11.16
N GLN A 33 -4.54 -2.47 -10.00
CA GLN A 33 -4.96 -3.05 -8.72
C GLN A 33 -5.23 -1.91 -7.74
N ILE A 34 -6.25 -2.08 -6.90
CA ILE A 34 -6.48 -1.20 -5.74
C ILE A 34 -6.29 -2.05 -4.50
N LEU A 35 -5.39 -1.62 -3.62
CA LEU A 35 -5.14 -2.26 -2.34
C LEU A 35 -5.68 -1.40 -1.20
N PHE A 36 -6.26 -2.06 -0.21
CA PHE A 36 -6.67 -1.50 1.07
C PHE A 36 -5.79 -2.12 2.14
N MET A 37 -4.81 -1.36 2.64
CA MET A 37 -3.73 -1.94 3.46
C MET A 37 -3.77 -1.42 4.89
N LYS A 38 -3.40 -2.30 5.82
CA LYS A 38 -3.22 -2.02 7.23
C LYS A 38 -1.92 -2.63 7.70
N PHE A 39 -1.09 -1.83 8.34
CA PHE A 39 0.20 -2.22 8.89
C PHE A 39 0.14 -2.19 10.41
N GLU A 40 0.38 -3.33 11.05
CA GLU A 40 0.39 -3.48 12.51
C GLU A 40 1.80 -3.41 13.12
N LYS A 41 2.82 -3.42 12.27
CA LYS A 41 4.24 -3.33 12.64
C LYS A 41 4.93 -2.27 11.81
N ASP A 42 6.03 -1.76 12.34
CA ASP A 42 6.98 -0.99 11.55
C ASP A 42 7.54 -1.88 10.43
N VAL A 43 7.57 -1.34 9.22
CA VAL A 43 8.10 -2.01 8.04
C VAL A 43 9.11 -1.09 7.37
N GLU A 44 10.33 -1.59 7.20
CA GLU A 44 11.32 -1.00 6.29
C GLU A 44 10.99 -1.47 4.87
N LEU A 45 10.81 -0.53 3.96
CA LEU A 45 10.51 -0.77 2.55
C LEU A 45 11.81 -0.59 1.74
N PRO A 46 12.44 -1.66 1.25
CA PRO A 46 13.66 -1.57 0.44
C PRO A 46 13.44 -0.76 -0.83
N GLU A 47 14.53 -0.22 -1.39
CA GLU A 47 14.45 0.49 -2.67
C GLU A 47 14.00 -0.40 -3.81
N HIS A 48 12.99 0.07 -4.52
CA HIS A 48 12.45 -0.59 -5.70
C HIS A 48 11.78 0.42 -6.63
N SER A 49 11.28 -0.08 -7.76
CA SER A 49 10.54 0.69 -8.76
C SER A 49 9.55 -0.21 -9.48
N HIS A 50 8.44 0.37 -9.92
CA HIS A 50 7.40 -0.32 -10.70
C HIS A 50 6.59 0.69 -11.50
N GLN A 51 5.42 0.30 -12.07
CA GLN A 51 4.52 1.26 -12.71
C GLN A 51 3.98 2.29 -11.70
N SER A 52 3.23 3.29 -12.18
CA SER A 52 2.78 4.38 -11.33
C SER A 52 1.90 3.92 -10.17
N GLN A 53 2.11 4.53 -9.01
CA GLN A 53 1.37 4.30 -7.77
C GLN A 53 0.80 5.62 -7.26
N TRP A 54 -0.45 5.58 -6.77
CA TRP A 54 -1.07 6.70 -6.09
C TRP A 54 -1.71 6.22 -4.79
N GLY A 55 -1.34 6.83 -3.66
CA GLY A 55 -1.84 6.45 -2.34
C GLY A 55 -2.57 7.59 -1.64
N ILE A 56 -3.55 7.23 -0.82
CA ILE A 56 -4.23 8.12 0.14
C ILE A 56 -4.04 7.54 1.54
N VAL A 57 -3.48 8.34 2.45
CA VAL A 57 -3.31 7.92 3.85
C VAL A 57 -4.62 8.07 4.60
N LEU A 58 -5.10 6.99 5.22
CA LEU A 58 -6.31 6.98 6.03
C LEU A 58 -6.01 7.20 7.52
N GLU A 59 -4.96 6.56 8.04
CA GLU A 59 -4.50 6.71 9.43
C GLU A 59 -2.98 6.47 9.49
N GLY A 60 -2.35 6.98 10.55
CA GLY A 60 -0.92 6.78 10.81
C GLY A 60 -0.01 7.63 9.92
N LYS A 61 1.23 7.17 9.74
CA LYS A 61 2.31 7.90 9.07
C LYS A 61 3.14 6.95 8.21
N ILE A 62 3.62 7.47 7.07
CA ILE A 62 4.64 6.84 6.23
C ILE A 62 5.72 7.85 5.86
N GLU A 63 6.97 7.41 5.85
CA GLU A 63 8.11 8.13 5.29
C GLU A 63 8.50 7.48 3.96
N LEU A 64 8.55 8.28 2.89
CA LEU A 64 8.99 7.81 1.58
C LEU A 64 10.09 8.72 1.05
N VAL A 65 11.15 8.11 0.55
CA VAL A 65 12.11 8.76 -0.34
C VAL A 65 11.68 8.43 -1.76
N ILE A 66 11.32 9.44 -2.54
CA ILE A 66 10.84 9.31 -3.93
C ILE A 66 11.77 10.15 -4.79
N ASP A 67 12.46 9.53 -5.76
CA ASP A 67 13.47 10.20 -6.59
C ASP A 67 14.55 10.96 -5.79
N GLY A 68 14.94 10.39 -4.64
CA GLY A 68 15.91 11.01 -3.72
C GLY A 68 15.33 12.08 -2.79
N GLU A 69 14.07 12.48 -2.97
CA GLU A 69 13.41 13.46 -2.10
C GLU A 69 12.67 12.78 -0.94
N ARG A 70 13.01 13.16 0.29
CA ARG A 70 12.36 12.63 1.50
C ARG A 70 11.03 13.35 1.76
N ASN A 71 9.98 12.57 1.90
CA ASN A 71 8.62 13.00 2.15
C ASN A 71 8.05 12.28 3.38
N ILE A 72 7.16 12.97 4.09
CA ILE A 72 6.34 12.42 5.18
C ILE A 72 4.88 12.60 4.77
N PHE A 73 4.10 11.53 4.84
CA PHE A 73 2.66 11.56 4.58
C PHE A 73 1.90 11.04 5.80
N GLU A 74 0.87 11.78 6.19
CA GLU A 74 0.00 11.50 7.32
C GLU A 74 -1.46 11.51 6.87
N LYS A 75 -2.38 11.25 7.80
CA LYS A 75 -3.82 11.17 7.54
C LYS A 75 -4.34 12.32 6.66
N GLY A 76 -4.96 11.96 5.54
CA GLY A 76 -5.54 12.90 4.57
C GLY A 76 -4.59 13.28 3.42
N ASP A 77 -3.29 13.01 3.57
CA ASP A 77 -2.33 13.24 2.50
C ASP A 77 -2.51 12.25 1.35
N ARG A 78 -2.07 12.70 0.18
CA ARG A 78 -1.94 11.86 -1.02
C ARG A 78 -0.55 12.00 -1.57
N TYR A 79 -0.06 10.92 -2.15
CA TYR A 79 1.23 10.91 -2.83
C TYR A 79 1.12 10.18 -4.16
N PHE A 80 1.97 10.57 -5.09
CA PHE A 80 2.08 9.97 -6.41
C PHE A 80 3.53 9.58 -6.67
N ILE A 81 3.73 8.33 -7.08
CA ILE A 81 5.02 7.81 -7.50
C ILE A 81 4.91 7.53 -9.00
N PRO A 82 5.59 8.30 -9.87
CA PRO A 82 5.58 8.05 -11.30
C PRO A 82 6.17 6.67 -11.66
N ALA A 83 5.80 6.15 -12.83
CA ALA A 83 6.31 4.87 -13.30
C ALA A 83 7.85 4.91 -13.44
N GLY A 84 8.51 3.86 -12.95
CA GLY A 84 9.97 3.71 -13.00
C GLY A 84 10.74 4.52 -11.96
N VAL A 85 10.09 5.42 -11.20
CA VAL A 85 10.76 6.19 -10.15
C VAL A 85 11.09 5.29 -8.97
N LYS A 86 12.38 5.31 -8.60
CA LYS A 86 12.87 4.60 -7.43
C LYS A 86 12.33 5.22 -6.16
N HIS A 87 11.90 4.36 -5.25
CA HIS A 87 11.43 4.76 -3.95
C HIS A 87 11.71 3.69 -2.89
N HIS A 88 11.90 4.16 -1.67
CA HIS A 88 12.08 3.35 -0.47
C HIS A 88 11.54 4.13 0.73
N GLY A 89 11.50 3.53 1.91
CA GLY A 89 11.12 4.27 3.09
C GLY A 89 10.73 3.41 4.26
N LYS A 90 9.99 4.02 5.19
CA LYS A 90 9.55 3.38 6.42
C LYS A 90 8.05 3.59 6.60
N ILE A 91 7.33 2.49 6.76
CA ILE A 91 5.92 2.46 7.11
C ILE A 91 5.83 2.23 8.61
N PHE A 92 5.15 3.11 9.34
CA PHE A 92 5.06 2.99 10.80
C PHE A 92 3.84 2.16 11.21
N ALA A 93 3.95 1.45 12.34
CA ALA A 93 2.84 0.70 12.90
C ALA A 93 1.59 1.57 13.08
N GLY A 94 0.42 1.04 12.72
CA GLY A 94 -0.85 1.77 12.72
C GLY A 94 -1.16 2.50 11.41
N TYR A 95 -0.27 2.45 10.42
CA TYR A 95 -0.52 3.00 9.08
C TYR A 95 -1.64 2.24 8.35
N THR A 96 -2.56 2.99 7.75
CA THR A 96 -3.57 2.46 6.83
C THR A 96 -3.72 3.36 5.62
N ASP A 97 -3.92 2.77 4.46
CA ASP A 97 -4.06 3.50 3.20
C ASP A 97 -4.99 2.79 2.21
N ILE A 98 -5.33 3.55 1.17
CA ILE A 98 -5.86 3.01 -0.08
C ILE A 98 -4.85 3.38 -1.15
N THR A 99 -4.36 2.38 -1.88
CA THR A 99 -3.37 2.60 -2.93
C THR A 99 -3.83 2.01 -4.25
N TYR A 100 -3.83 2.86 -5.27
CA TYR A 100 -4.01 2.49 -6.66
C TYR A 100 -2.63 2.22 -7.29
N PHE A 101 -2.48 1.04 -7.90
CA PHE A 101 -1.34 0.67 -8.72
C PHE A 101 -1.80 0.56 -10.17
N HIS A 102 -1.21 1.33 -11.08
CA HIS A 102 -1.40 1.16 -12.53
C HIS A 102 -0.60 -0.04 -13.05
N GLN A 103 -0.78 -1.19 -12.40
CA GLN A 103 -0.12 -2.44 -12.72
C GLN A 103 -1.02 -3.59 -12.32
N LYS A 104 -1.55 -4.28 -13.34
CA LYS A 104 -2.49 -5.40 -13.15
C LYS A 104 -1.93 -6.58 -12.35
N ASP A 105 -0.61 -6.74 -12.31
CA ASP A 105 0.10 -7.91 -11.78
C ASP A 105 1.10 -7.54 -10.65
N ARG A 106 0.88 -6.40 -9.97
CA ARG A 106 1.76 -5.93 -8.90
C ARG A 106 1.83 -6.94 -7.74
N TYR A 107 0.67 -7.44 -7.32
CA TYR A 107 0.56 -8.46 -6.27
C TYR A 107 -0.33 -9.62 -6.72
N LYS A 108 0.02 -10.82 -6.25
CA LYS A 108 -0.83 -12.01 -6.39
C LYS A 108 -1.86 -12.04 -5.27
N VAL A 109 -2.92 -12.82 -5.46
CA VAL A 109 -3.83 -13.17 -4.36
C VAL A 109 -3.18 -14.24 -3.49
N LYS A 110 -3.25 -14.10 -2.16
CA LYS A 110 -2.83 -15.16 -1.23
C LYS A 110 -3.61 -16.44 -1.55
N SER A 111 -2.88 -17.52 -1.80
CA SER A 111 -3.49 -18.83 -1.95
C SER A 111 -4.12 -19.20 -0.60
N ARG A 112 -5.40 -19.56 -0.59
CA ARG A 112 -6.00 -20.17 0.60
C ARG A 112 -5.46 -21.59 0.68
N CYS A 113 -4.75 -21.91 1.75
CA CYS A 113 -4.49 -23.30 2.13
C CYS A 113 -5.79 -23.98 2.53
#